data_AF-A0ABD2UJF7-F1
#
_entry.id   AF-A0ABD2UJF7-F1
#
_cell.length_a   1.000
_cell.length_b   1.000
_cell.length_c   1.000
_cell.angle_alpha   90.00
_cell.angle_beta   90.00
_cell.angle_gamma   90.00
#
_symmetry.space_group_name_H-M   'P 1'
#
loop_
_entity.id
_entity.type
_entity.pdbx_description
1 polymer ?
#
loop_
_entity_poly.entity_id
_entity_poly.type
_entity_poly.pdbx_seq_one_letter_code
_entity_poly.pdbx_strand_id
1 'polypeptide(L)'
;MASCPKEDIPNMKELLLEQNFYLTTEEGEQGRLPFLVLSMKETNKKKRPAIVFLHSTNKCKEWLRPLLQAYASRGYIAVAIDSRYHGERATNMTTYRDVRTGPYIVMEKR
;
A
#
# COMPACT_ATOMS: atom_id res chain seq x y z
N MET A 1 -14.28 -7.92 -6.32
CA MET A 1 -14.22 -7.52 -4.90
C MET A 1 -15.64 -7.26 -4.36
N ALA A 2 -16.52 -8.27 -4.37
CA ALA A 2 -17.91 -8.12 -3.93
C ALA A 2 -18.10 -8.35 -2.41
N SER A 3 -17.06 -8.83 -1.70
CA SER A 3 -17.11 -9.16 -0.27
C SER A 3 -16.02 -8.44 0.53
N CYS A 4 -16.01 -7.11 0.47
CA CYS A 4 -15.33 -6.31 1.51
C CYS A 4 -16.44 -5.69 2.37
N PRO A 5 -16.93 -6.38 3.43
CA PRO A 5 -17.99 -5.82 4.26
C PRO A 5 -17.44 -4.56 4.95
N LYS A 6 -17.84 -3.41 4.47
CA LYS A 6 -17.53 -2.10 5.04
C LYS A 6 -18.65 -1.76 6.01
N GLU A 7 -18.30 -1.19 7.17
CA GLU A 7 -19.34 -0.57 8.00
C GLU A 7 -20.03 0.54 7.23
N ASP A 8 -21.35 0.64 7.39
CA ASP A 8 -22.16 1.67 6.75
C ASP A 8 -22.06 2.96 7.56
N ILE A 9 -21.05 3.76 7.23
CA ILE A 9 -20.76 5.02 7.92
C ILE A 9 -21.23 6.18 7.04
N PRO A 10 -22.18 7.01 7.51
CA PRO A 10 -22.58 8.21 6.79
C PRO A 10 -21.39 9.16 6.64
N ASN A 11 -21.25 9.78 5.46
CA ASN A 11 -20.16 10.71 5.13
C ASN A 11 -18.75 10.12 5.29
N MET A 12 -18.59 8.79 5.15
CA MET A 12 -17.30 8.11 5.31
C MET A 12 -16.15 8.77 4.54
N LYS A 13 -16.39 9.24 3.30
CA LYS A 13 -15.35 9.88 2.48
C LYS A 13 -14.77 11.14 3.12
N GLU A 14 -15.59 11.91 3.83
CA GLU A 14 -15.16 13.15 4.51
C GLU A 14 -14.43 12.86 5.82
N LEU A 15 -14.78 11.73 6.45
CA LEU A 15 -14.17 11.26 7.69
C LEU A 15 -12.90 10.43 7.45
N LEU A 16 -12.64 10.01 6.22
CA LEU A 16 -11.48 9.21 5.87
C LEU A 16 -10.24 10.11 5.75
N LEU A 17 -9.21 9.79 6.52
CA LEU A 17 -7.88 10.36 6.36
C LEU A 17 -7.05 9.45 5.48
N GLU A 18 -6.54 10.02 4.39
CA GLU A 18 -5.64 9.38 3.46
C GLU A 18 -4.27 10.05 3.51
N GLN A 19 -3.21 9.24 3.60
CA GLN A 19 -1.84 9.69 3.57
C GLN A 19 -1.07 8.85 2.56
N ASN A 20 -0.35 9.53 1.66
CA ASN A 20 0.62 8.91 0.76
C ASN A 20 2.00 9.48 1.11
N PHE A 21 2.94 8.59 1.46
CA PHE A 21 4.30 8.97 1.80
C PHE A 21 5.27 7.86 1.44
N TYR A 22 6.57 8.19 1.48
CA TYR A 22 7.64 7.24 1.20
C TYR A 22 8.47 7.01 2.45
N LEU A 23 8.94 5.78 2.65
CA LEU A 23 10.02 5.47 3.57
C LEU A 23 11.19 4.88 2.80
N THR A 24 12.40 5.28 3.17
CA THR A 24 13.62 4.65 2.67
C THR A 24 13.91 3.42 3.52
N THR A 25 13.88 2.24 2.89
CA THR A 25 14.07 0.94 3.57
C THR A 25 15.41 0.30 3.27
N GLU A 26 16.00 0.62 2.11
CA GLU A 26 17.34 0.19 1.70
C GLU A 26 17.95 1.22 0.72
N GLU A 27 19.20 1.04 0.33
CA GLU A 27 19.83 1.88 -0.70
C GLU A 27 19.27 1.64 -2.10
N GLY A 28 19.38 2.66 -2.96
CA GLY A 28 18.96 2.61 -4.35
C GLY A 28 17.47 2.90 -4.59
N GLU A 29 17.09 3.03 -5.86
CA GLU A 29 15.73 3.44 -6.28
C GLU A 29 14.63 2.53 -5.74
N GLN A 30 14.88 1.22 -5.71
CA GLN A 30 13.92 0.28 -5.16
C GLN A 30 13.73 0.48 -3.65
N GLY A 31 14.70 1.01 -2.92
CA GLY A 31 14.58 1.20 -1.47
C GLY A 31 13.59 2.26 -1.02
N ARG A 32 13.16 3.14 -1.93
CA ARG A 32 12.08 4.09 -1.70
C ARG A 32 10.73 3.36 -1.75
N LEU A 33 10.20 2.99 -0.58
CA LEU A 33 8.96 2.26 -0.43
C LEU A 33 7.77 3.23 -0.31
N PRO A 34 6.81 3.24 -1.26
CA PRO A 34 5.62 4.05 -1.17
C PRO A 34 4.56 3.38 -0.28
N PHE A 35 3.92 4.18 0.56
CA PHE A 35 2.86 3.81 1.48
C PHE A 35 1.58 4.54 1.13
N LEU A 36 0.45 3.83 1.19
CA LEU A 36 -0.89 4.40 1.19
C LEU A 36 -1.57 3.99 2.51
N VAL A 37 -1.85 4.97 3.36
CA VAL A 37 -2.47 4.75 4.67
C VAL A 37 -3.86 5.37 4.68
N LEU A 38 -4.86 4.56 5.04
CA LEU A 38 -6.23 5.00 5.27
C LEU A 38 -6.61 4.75 6.72
N SER A 39 -7.22 5.74 7.35
CA SER A 39 -7.81 5.59 8.69
C SER A 39 -8.96 6.57 8.87
N MET A 40 -9.84 6.33 9.84
CA MET A 40 -10.87 7.31 10.19
C MET A 40 -10.27 8.45 10.98
N LYS A 41 -10.75 9.68 10.71
CA LYS A 41 -10.45 10.89 11.47
C LYS A 41 -10.89 10.69 12.90
N GLU A 42 -10.01 11.02 13.83
CA GLU A 42 -10.23 10.81 15.25
C GLU A 42 -9.97 12.11 16.00
N THR A 43 -10.83 12.41 16.98
CA THR A 43 -10.66 13.56 17.87
C THR A 43 -9.66 13.26 19.00
N ASN A 44 -9.48 11.98 19.35
CA ASN A 44 -8.56 11.52 20.39
C ASN A 44 -7.45 10.66 19.79
N LYS A 45 -6.19 10.96 20.12
CA LYS A 45 -5.01 10.24 19.64
C LYS A 45 -4.81 8.90 20.37
N LYS A 46 -5.69 7.93 20.13
CA LYS A 46 -5.55 6.57 20.68
C LYS A 46 -4.67 5.70 19.78
N LYS A 47 -3.93 4.76 20.39
CA LYS A 47 -3.20 3.72 19.63
C LYS A 47 -4.22 2.74 19.05
N ARG A 48 -4.02 2.34 17.79
CA ARG A 48 -4.88 1.44 17.05
C ARG A 48 -4.04 0.35 16.38
N PRO A 49 -4.57 -0.87 16.21
CA PRO A 49 -3.91 -1.89 15.41
C PRO A 49 -3.77 -1.42 13.95
N ALA A 50 -2.61 -1.68 13.36
CA ALA A 50 -2.35 -1.45 11.95
C ALA A 50 -2.40 -2.77 11.19
N ILE A 51 -2.99 -2.75 9.99
CA ILE A 51 -3.03 -3.90 9.09
C ILE A 51 -2.34 -3.50 7.80
N VAL A 52 -1.30 -4.26 7.44
CA VAL A 52 -0.53 -4.05 6.20
C VAL A 52 -1.01 -5.03 5.15
N PHE A 53 -1.48 -4.50 4.03
CA PHE A 53 -1.96 -5.26 2.88
C PHE A 53 -0.91 -5.27 1.78
N LEU A 54 -0.73 -6.45 1.18
CA LEU A 54 0.09 -6.65 0.00
C LEU A 54 -0.82 -6.87 -1.21
N HIS A 55 -0.56 -6.15 -2.29
CA HIS A 55 -1.31 -6.30 -3.53
C HIS A 55 -0.82 -7.53 -4.30
N SER A 56 -1.65 -8.06 -5.20
CA SER A 56 -1.26 -9.16 -6.09
C SER A 56 -0.32 -8.69 -7.20
N THR A 57 0.29 -9.65 -7.93
CA THR A 57 1.16 -9.37 -9.08
C THR A 57 0.46 -8.49 -10.12
N ASN A 58 1.21 -7.57 -10.75
CA ASN A 58 0.72 -6.60 -11.73
C ASN A 58 -0.38 -5.64 -11.20
N LYS A 59 -0.50 -5.50 -9.88
CA LYS A 59 -1.31 -4.46 -9.22
C LYS A 59 -0.40 -3.46 -8.50
N CYS A 60 -1.02 -2.50 -7.80
CA CYS A 60 -0.39 -1.51 -6.95
C CYS A 60 -1.21 -1.31 -5.68
N LYS A 61 -0.68 -0.56 -4.72
CA LYS A 61 -1.32 -0.24 -3.44
C LYS A 61 -2.69 0.44 -3.60
N GLU A 62 -2.90 1.26 -4.63
CA GLU A 62 -4.19 1.92 -4.89
C GLU A 62 -5.29 0.91 -5.26
N TRP A 63 -4.92 -0.23 -5.86
CA TRP A 63 -5.89 -1.27 -6.20
C TRP A 63 -6.57 -1.85 -4.96
N LEU A 64 -5.92 -1.76 -3.80
CA LEU A 64 -6.44 -2.22 -2.51
C LEU A 64 -7.35 -1.19 -1.83
N ARG A 65 -7.58 0.01 -2.39
CA ARG A 65 -8.41 1.06 -1.77
C ARG A 65 -9.74 0.57 -1.19
N PRO A 66 -10.56 -0.25 -1.87
CA PRO A 66 -11.80 -0.75 -1.28
C PRO A 66 -11.60 -1.56 0.00
N LEU A 67 -10.51 -2.34 0.07
CA LEU A 67 -10.15 -3.13 1.25
C LEU A 67 -9.63 -2.23 2.37
N LEU A 68 -8.78 -1.26 2.03
CA LEU A 68 -8.27 -0.28 2.98
C LEU A 68 -9.40 0.52 3.63
N GLN A 69 -10.38 0.95 2.83
CA GLN A 69 -11.59 1.62 3.32
C GLN A 69 -12.39 0.72 4.27
N ALA A 70 -12.63 -0.54 3.89
CA ALA A 70 -13.41 -1.48 4.71
C ALA A 70 -12.76 -1.78 6.08
N TYR A 71 -11.44 -1.79 6.17
CA TYR A 71 -10.75 -1.95 7.45
C TYR A 71 -10.60 -0.63 8.21
N ALA A 72 -10.39 0.48 7.52
CA ALA A 72 -10.40 1.81 8.14
C ALA A 72 -11.74 2.08 8.83
N SER A 73 -12.88 1.75 8.19
CA SER A 73 -14.21 1.95 8.78
C SER A 73 -14.42 1.16 10.07
N ARG A 74 -13.72 0.04 10.25
CA ARG A 74 -13.73 -0.78 11.48
C ARG A 74 -12.72 -0.29 12.54
N GLY A 75 -12.14 0.90 12.37
CA GLY A 75 -11.21 1.50 13.33
C GLY A 75 -9.75 1.06 13.20
N TYR A 76 -9.37 0.33 12.16
CA TYR A 76 -7.97 -0.03 11.91
C TYR A 76 -7.21 1.12 11.22
N ILE A 77 -5.88 1.11 11.38
CA ILE A 77 -4.99 1.84 10.47
C ILE A 77 -4.70 0.90 9.31
N ALA A 78 -5.33 1.11 8.17
CA ALA A 78 -5.17 0.25 6.99
C ALA A 78 -4.04 0.79 6.11
N VAL A 79 -3.06 -0.05 5.80
CA VAL A 79 -1.85 0.32 5.08
C VAL A 79 -1.70 -0.55 3.84
N ALA A 80 -1.38 0.03 2.68
CA ALA A 80 -0.91 -0.70 1.51
C ALA A 80 0.44 -0.15 1.05
N ILE A 81 1.28 -1.04 0.51
CA ILE A 81 2.61 -0.70 -0.01
C ILE A 81 2.76 -1.23 -1.44
N ASP A 82 3.58 -0.57 -2.25
CA ASP A 82 3.99 -1.17 -3.52
C ASP A 82 5.18 -2.13 -3.30
N SER A 83 4.99 -3.37 -3.74
CA SER A 83 6.06 -4.36 -3.77
C SER A 83 7.14 -3.95 -4.77
N ARG A 84 8.34 -4.56 -4.67
CA ARG A 84 9.44 -4.28 -5.61
C ARG A 84 8.97 -4.41 -7.05
N TYR A 85 9.41 -3.48 -7.89
CA TYR A 85 9.13 -3.44 -9.32
C TYR A 85 7.65 -3.32 -9.71
N HIS A 86 6.79 -2.92 -8.78
CA HIS A 86 5.36 -2.67 -8.99
C HIS A 86 4.97 -1.25 -8.60
N GLY A 87 3.78 -0.81 -9.04
CA GLY A 87 3.21 0.49 -8.70
C GLY A 87 4.20 1.64 -8.92
N GLU A 88 4.39 2.48 -7.92
CA GLU A 88 5.32 3.62 -8.02
C GLU A 88 6.81 3.20 -8.00
N ARG A 89 7.13 1.94 -7.69
CA ARG A 89 8.50 1.39 -7.77
C ARG A 89 8.82 0.79 -9.14
N ALA A 90 7.87 0.80 -10.08
CA ALA A 90 8.09 0.36 -11.45
C ALA A 90 8.51 1.55 -12.32
N THR A 91 9.44 1.34 -13.25
CA THR A 91 9.88 2.39 -14.20
C THR A 91 9.01 2.42 -15.46
N ASN A 92 8.38 1.29 -15.79
CA ASN A 92 7.47 1.13 -16.92
C ASN A 92 6.48 -0.04 -16.68
N MET A 93 5.57 -0.29 -17.62
CA MET A 93 4.55 -1.34 -17.52
C MET A 93 5.11 -2.78 -17.49
N THR A 94 6.32 -3.01 -18.00
CA THR A 94 6.93 -4.33 -18.09
C THR A 94 8.01 -4.57 -17.03
N THR A 95 8.32 -3.58 -16.18
CA THR A 95 9.41 -3.64 -15.18
C THR A 95 9.48 -4.97 -14.44
N TYR A 96 8.37 -5.44 -13.86
CA TYR A 96 8.33 -6.70 -13.12
C TYR A 96 8.67 -7.93 -14.00
N ARG A 97 8.21 -7.93 -15.25
CA ARG A 97 8.56 -8.99 -16.21
C ARG A 97 10.04 -8.92 -16.55
N ASP A 98 10.52 -7.72 -16.87
CA ASP A 98 11.88 -7.48 -17.35
C ASP A 98 12.92 -7.89 -16.31
N VAL A 99 12.72 -7.56 -15.02
CA VAL A 99 13.62 -7.98 -13.95
C VAL A 99 13.54 -9.47 -13.62
N ARG A 100 12.41 -10.12 -13.91
CA ARG A 100 12.22 -11.56 -13.67
C ARG A 100 12.86 -12.40 -14.79
N THR A 101 12.85 -11.91 -16.03
CA THR A 101 13.38 -12.64 -17.20
C THR A 101 14.75 -12.14 -17.65
N GLY A 102 15.22 -11.00 -17.12
CA GLY A 102 16.55 -10.47 -17.39
C GLY A 102 17.67 -11.37 -16.83
N PRO A 103 18.92 -11.16 -17.27
CA PRO A 103 20.05 -11.88 -16.71
C PRO A 103 20.10 -11.65 -15.19
N TYR A 104 20.23 -12.72 -14.41
CA TYR A 104 20.42 -12.65 -12.96
C TYR A 104 21.65 -11.79 -12.66
N ILE A 105 21.43 -10.53 -12.29
CA ILE A 105 22.46 -9.76 -11.59
C ILE A 105 22.45 -10.33 -10.18
N VAL A 106 23.36 -11.27 -9.91
CA VAL A 106 23.71 -11.67 -8.55
C VAL A 106 24.13 -10.38 -7.86
N MET A 107 23.27 -9.86 -6.99
CA MET A 107 23.64 -8.80 -6.05
C MET A 107 24.67 -9.43 -5.12
N GLU A 108 25.94 -9.28 -5.47
CA GLU A 108 27.05 -9.65 -4.61
C GLU A 108 26.91 -8.82 -3.34
N LYS A 109 26.69 -9.51 -2.20
CA LYS A 109 26.64 -8.88 -0.88
C LYS A 109 27.93 -8.09 -0.70
N ARG A 110 27.82 -6.77 -0.56
CA ARG A 110 28.87 -5.97 0.08
C ARG A 110 28.82 -6.19 1.58
#